data_AF-A0A352DSS4-F1
#
_entry.id   AF-A0A352DSS4-F1
#
_cell.length_a   1.000
_cell.length_b   1.000
_cell.length_c   1.000
_cell.angle_alpha   90.00
_cell.angle_beta   90.00
_cell.angle_gamma   90.00
#
_symmetry.space_group_name_H-M   'P 1'
#
loop_
_entity.id
_entity.type
_entity.pdbx_description
1 polymer ?
#
loop_
_entity_poly.entity_id
_entity_poly.type
_entity_poly.pdbx_seq_one_letter_code
_entity_poly.pdbx_strand_id
1 'polypeptide(L)'
;SPWLPNVLMGTSYAAFGGGQGSQISNTAGRFDLDAITYWQVRGLGVGEYAARREARALYDQNRMHQIRVMNRVSREIVESHAQVLARHRQIGIAEQAVQRATDSFERNWLRVRDLEGLPIETLQSIQALDQARREYLRAIVDYNAAQFRLQR
;
A
#
# COMPACT_ATOMS: atom_id res chain seq x y z
N SER A 1 -6.18 0.45 -35.41
CA SER A 1 -7.18 -0.14 -36.33
C SER A 1 -6.88 0.42 -37.71
N PRO A 2 -6.74 -0.38 -38.78
CA PRO A 2 -6.41 0.13 -40.12
C PRO A 2 -7.56 0.96 -40.73
N TRP A 3 -8.73 1.00 -40.07
CA TRP A 3 -9.94 1.65 -40.56
C TRP A 3 -10.05 3.14 -40.21
N LEU A 4 -9.20 3.64 -39.31
CA LEU A 4 -9.18 5.06 -38.98
C LEU A 4 -8.00 5.73 -39.71
N PRO A 5 -8.26 6.64 -40.67
CA PRO A 5 -7.20 7.38 -41.33
C PRO A 5 -6.53 8.35 -40.35
N ASN A 6 -5.24 8.58 -40.55
CA ASN A 6 -4.57 9.73 -39.95
C ASN A 6 -4.72 10.91 -40.90
N VAL A 7 -5.08 12.06 -40.36
CA VAL A 7 -5.21 13.31 -41.11
C VAL A 7 -4.14 14.27 -40.62
N LEU A 8 -3.35 14.79 -41.54
CA LEU A 8 -2.36 15.82 -41.29
C LEU A 8 -2.77 17.07 -42.07
N MET A 9 -2.90 18.19 -41.37
CA MET A 9 -3.22 19.49 -41.99
C MET A 9 -2.01 20.41 -41.86
N GLY A 10 -1.67 21.07 -42.96
CA GLY A 10 -0.60 22.05 -43.04
C GLY A 10 -1.15 23.38 -43.56
N THR A 11 -0.58 24.47 -43.08
CA THR A 11 -0.81 25.79 -43.64
C THR A 11 0.54 26.43 -43.91
N SER A 12 0.66 27.15 -45.02
CA SER A 12 1.86 27.92 -45.33
C SER A 12 1.49 29.29 -45.88
N TYR A 13 2.35 30.27 -45.62
CA TYR A 13 2.24 31.61 -46.16
C TYR A 13 3.56 31.97 -46.81
N ALA A 14 3.52 32.32 -48.09
CA ALA A 14 4.68 32.70 -48.87
C ALA A 14 4.40 34.03 -49.59
N ALA A 15 5.40 34.90 -49.66
CA ALA A 15 5.31 36.14 -50.40
C ALA A 15 6.46 36.19 -51.38
N PHE A 16 6.15 36.23 -52.68
CA PHE A 16 7.15 36.36 -53.73
C PHE A 16 7.03 37.77 -54.33
N GLY A 17 8.16 38.47 -54.40
CA GLY A 17 8.27 39.80 -55.01
C GLY A 17 9.55 39.88 -55.82
N GLY A 18 9.48 40.51 -57.00
CA GLY A 18 10.61 40.68 -57.91
C GLY A 18 10.46 41.96 -58.73
N GLY A 19 11.55 42.71 -58.89
CA GLY A 19 11.61 43.95 -59.66
C GLY A 19 12.94 44.10 -60.40
N GLN A 20 13.00 44.97 -61.42
CA GLN A 20 14.26 45.31 -62.08
C GLN A 20 15.03 46.37 -61.28
N GLY A 21 16.29 46.08 -60.95
CA GLY A 21 17.17 46.96 -60.17
C GLY A 21 17.15 46.68 -58.66
N SER A 22 17.65 47.62 -57.85
CA SER A 22 17.78 47.51 -56.39
C SER A 22 16.47 47.71 -55.60
N GLN A 23 15.31 47.66 -56.27
CA GLN A 23 14.00 47.85 -55.67
C GLN A 23 13.15 46.59 -55.80
N ILE A 24 12.73 46.03 -54.65
CA ILE A 24 11.72 44.97 -54.60
C ILE A 24 10.35 45.66 -54.63
N SER A 25 9.63 45.54 -55.75
CA SER A 25 8.24 45.99 -55.88
C SER A 25 7.35 44.84 -56.37
N ASN A 26 6.03 44.98 -56.19
CA ASN A 26 5.00 44.03 -56.62
C ASN A 26 5.03 42.65 -55.92
N THR A 27 5.01 42.64 -54.58
CA THR A 27 4.94 41.41 -53.78
C THR A 27 3.50 40.86 -53.76
N ALA A 28 3.31 39.64 -54.27
CA ALA A 28 2.06 38.90 -54.13
C ALA A 28 2.17 37.90 -52.97
N GLY A 29 1.30 38.05 -51.98
CA GLY A 29 1.15 37.08 -50.89
C GLY A 29 0.32 35.89 -51.35
N ARG A 30 0.78 34.68 -51.01
CA ARG A 30 0.10 33.41 -51.21
C ARG A 30 -0.09 32.74 -49.86
N PHE A 31 -1.31 32.31 -49.59
CA PHE A 31 -1.65 31.49 -48.43
C PHE A 31 -2.13 30.14 -48.94
N ASP A 32 -1.49 29.06 -48.50
CA ASP A 32 -1.84 27.70 -48.85
C ASP A 32 -2.36 26.95 -47.62
N LEU A 33 -3.37 26.11 -47.84
CA LEU A 33 -3.94 25.18 -46.88
C LEU A 33 -3.97 23.81 -47.53
N ASP A 34 -3.27 22.85 -46.90
CA ASP A 34 -3.13 21.49 -47.40
C ASP A 34 -3.65 20.50 -46.35
N ALA A 35 -4.38 19.48 -46.79
CA ALA A 35 -4.83 18.38 -45.95
C ALA A 35 -4.45 17.05 -46.60
N ILE A 36 -3.65 16.24 -45.91
CA ILE A 36 -3.22 14.92 -46.36
C ILE A 36 -3.85 13.87 -45.45
N THR A 37 -4.51 12.89 -46.07
CA THR A 37 -5.10 11.74 -45.38
C THR A 37 -4.34 10.49 -45.78
N TYR A 38 -3.87 9.69 -44.82
CA TYR A 38 -3.18 8.43 -45.12
C TYR A 38 -3.61 7.30 -44.20
N TRP A 39 -3.64 6.09 -44.76
CA TRP A 39 -3.87 4.84 -44.05
C TRP A 39 -2.56 4.07 -43.92
N GLN A 40 -2.28 3.54 -42.73
CA GLN A 40 -1.09 2.74 -42.50
C GLN A 40 -1.46 1.27 -42.33
N VAL A 41 -1.11 0.43 -43.31
CA VAL A 41 -1.28 -1.03 -43.22
C VAL A 41 0.04 -1.66 -42.78
N ARG A 42 0.27 -1.77 -41.46
CA ARG A 42 1.45 -2.48 -40.92
C ARG A 42 1.24 -3.99 -40.96
N GLY A 43 2.10 -4.70 -41.70
CA GLY A 43 2.19 -6.17 -41.69
C GLY A 43 0.88 -6.90 -41.99
N LEU A 44 0.11 -6.44 -42.99
CA LEU A 44 -1.21 -6.99 -43.38
C LEU A 44 -2.24 -7.03 -42.23
N GLY A 45 -2.07 -6.21 -41.18
CA GLY A 45 -2.96 -6.18 -40.01
C GLY A 45 -2.53 -7.08 -38.84
N VAL A 46 -1.54 -7.96 -39.03
CA VAL A 46 -0.98 -8.82 -37.96
C VAL A 46 -0.28 -7.97 -36.90
N GLY A 47 0.49 -6.96 -37.31
CA GLY A 47 1.17 -6.05 -36.37
C GLY A 47 0.20 -5.20 -35.54
N GLU A 48 -0.91 -4.78 -36.13
CA GLU A 48 -1.96 -4.02 -35.43
C GLU A 48 -2.77 -4.90 -34.46
N TYR A 49 -2.97 -6.18 -34.79
CA TYR A 49 -3.55 -7.14 -33.86
C TYR A 49 -2.61 -7.40 -32.67
N ALA A 50 -1.32 -7.60 -32.94
CA ALA A 50 -0.30 -7.76 -31.90
C ALA A 50 -0.22 -6.53 -30.98
N ALA A 51 -0.16 -5.32 -31.54
CA ALA A 51 -0.12 -4.07 -30.76
C ALA A 51 -1.38 -3.87 -29.90
N ARG A 52 -2.57 -4.19 -30.42
CA ARG A 52 -3.81 -4.14 -29.62
C ARG A 52 -3.84 -5.18 -28.52
N ARG A 53 -3.37 -6.40 -28.79
CA ARG A 53 -3.27 -7.47 -27.80
C ARG A 53 -2.28 -7.09 -26.69
N GLU A 54 -1.15 -6.49 -27.05
CA GLU A 54 -0.18 -5.96 -26.09
C GLU A 54 -0.78 -4.84 -25.24
N ALA A 55 -1.40 -3.83 -25.85
CA ALA A 55 -2.07 -2.75 -25.13
C ALA A 55 -3.15 -3.28 -24.16
N ARG A 56 -3.92 -4.30 -24.58
CA ARG A 56 -4.92 -4.95 -23.74
C ARG A 56 -4.29 -5.76 -22.61
N ALA A 57 -3.21 -6.49 -22.88
CA ALA A 57 -2.48 -7.23 -21.88
C ALA A 57 -1.87 -6.28 -20.82
N LEU A 58 -1.34 -5.12 -21.23
CA LEU A 58 -0.84 -4.10 -20.31
C LEU A 58 -1.96 -3.51 -19.45
N TYR A 59 -3.12 -3.23 -20.05
CA TYR A 59 -4.31 -2.79 -19.31
C TYR A 59 -4.74 -3.82 -18.26
N ASP A 60 -4.86 -5.10 -18.66
CA ASP A 60 -5.24 -6.18 -17.77
C ASP A 60 -4.20 -6.39 -16.66
N GLN A 61 -2.90 -6.29 -16.96
CA GLN A 61 -1.82 -6.36 -15.98
C GLN A 61 -1.91 -5.23 -14.95
N ASN A 62 -2.16 -3.99 -15.38
CA ASN A 62 -2.34 -2.85 -14.49
C ASN A 62 -3.57 -3.02 -13.58
N ARG A 63 -4.68 -3.53 -14.13
CA ARG A 63 -5.88 -3.86 -13.36
C ARG A 63 -5.59 -4.94 -12.31
N MET A 64 -4.89 -6.01 -12.68
CA MET A 64 -4.51 -7.07 -11.74
C MET A 64 -3.51 -6.60 -10.69
N HIS A 65 -2.61 -5.67 -11.05
CA HIS A 65 -1.72 -5.01 -10.09
C HIS A 65 -2.52 -4.23 -9.05
N GLN A 66 -3.50 -3.42 -9.48
CA GLN A 66 -4.38 -2.67 -8.56
C GLN A 66 -5.14 -3.59 -7.59
N ILE A 67 -5.74 -4.68 -8.09
CA ILE A 67 -6.45 -5.66 -7.25
C ILE A 67 -5.49 -6.31 -6.24
N ARG A 68 -4.27 -6.67 -6.66
CA ARG A 68 -3.26 -7.24 -5.76
C ARG A 68 -2.86 -6.28 -4.63
N VAL A 69 -2.67 -5.00 -4.94
CA VAL A 69 -2.38 -3.98 -3.92
C VAL A 69 -3.54 -3.86 -2.94
N MET A 70 -4.78 -3.78 -3.44
CA MET A 70 -5.97 -3.67 -2.58
C MET A 70 -6.16 -4.89 -1.68
N ASN A 71 -5.95 -6.10 -2.20
CA ASN A 71 -6.00 -7.33 -1.41
C ASN A 71 -4.90 -7.39 -0.35
N ARG A 72 -3.69 -6.93 -0.68
CA ARG A 72 -2.57 -6.86 0.28
C ARG A 72 -2.91 -5.93 1.44
N VAL A 73 -3.36 -4.71 1.16
CA VAL A 73 -3.76 -3.74 2.18
C VAL A 73 -4.91 -4.27 3.03
N SER A 74 -5.92 -4.87 2.40
CA SER A 74 -7.06 -5.45 3.13
C SER A 74 -6.61 -6.55 4.10
N ARG A 75 -5.70 -7.43 3.66
CA ARG A 75 -5.12 -8.47 4.52
C ARG A 75 -4.31 -7.87 5.66
N GLU A 76 -3.47 -6.88 5.40
CA GLU A 76 -2.66 -6.21 6.44
C GLU A 76 -3.56 -5.55 7.52
N ILE A 77 -4.67 -4.93 7.12
CA ILE A 77 -5.66 -4.36 8.05
C ILE A 77 -6.34 -5.45 8.88
N VAL A 78 -6.80 -6.54 8.25
CA VAL A 78 -7.47 -7.63 8.96
C VAL A 78 -6.53 -8.31 9.95
N GLU A 79 -5.29 -8.58 9.53
CA GLU A 79 -4.26 -9.19 10.38
C GLU A 79 -3.88 -8.28 11.56
N SER A 80 -3.65 -6.99 11.32
CA SER A 80 -3.34 -6.03 12.40
C SER A 80 -4.48 -5.85 13.38
N HIS A 81 -5.72 -5.76 12.90
CA HIS A 81 -6.91 -5.70 13.75
C HIS A 81 -7.07 -6.97 14.60
N ALA A 82 -6.89 -8.15 13.99
CA ALA A 82 -6.92 -9.42 14.72
C ALA A 82 -5.82 -9.50 15.78
N GLN A 83 -4.62 -8.99 15.49
CA GLN A 83 -3.53 -8.91 16.46
C GLN A 83 -3.90 -8.01 17.66
N VAL A 84 -4.48 -6.82 17.42
CA VAL A 84 -4.92 -5.92 18.51
C VAL A 84 -5.91 -6.63 19.44
N LEU A 85 -6.93 -7.29 18.89
CA LEU A 85 -7.91 -8.03 19.68
C LEU A 85 -7.29 -9.18 20.46
N ALA A 86 -6.35 -9.91 19.85
CA ALA A 86 -5.63 -10.99 20.55
C ALA A 86 -4.78 -10.46 21.70
N ARG A 87 -4.05 -9.36 21.51
CA ARG A 87 -3.24 -8.73 22.57
C ARG A 87 -4.09 -8.16 23.68
N HIS A 88 -5.25 -7.58 23.35
CA HIS A 88 -6.20 -7.12 24.36
C HIS A 88 -6.68 -8.26 25.27
N ARG A 89 -7.00 -9.43 24.71
CA ARG A 89 -7.35 -10.62 25.50
C ARG A 89 -6.19 -11.12 26.37
N GLN A 90 -4.96 -11.04 25.87
CA GLN A 90 -3.77 -11.43 26.65
C GLN A 90 -3.57 -10.54 27.89
N ILE A 91 -3.92 -9.25 27.82
CA ILE A 91 -3.90 -8.36 29.00
C ILE A 91 -4.79 -8.92 30.10
N GLY A 92 -6.05 -9.27 29.78
CA GLY A 92 -6.98 -9.82 30.78
C GLY A 92 -6.51 -11.15 31.37
N ILE A 93 -5.89 -12.02 30.57
CA ILE A 93 -5.30 -13.27 31.08
C ILE A 93 -4.14 -12.99 32.04
N ALA A 94 -3.26 -12.05 31.68
CA ALA A 94 -2.10 -11.69 32.49
C ALA A 94 -2.51 -10.96 33.78
N GLU A 95 -3.54 -10.12 33.73
CA GLU A 95 -4.14 -9.47 34.91
C GLU A 95 -4.66 -10.51 35.90
N GLN A 96 -5.43 -11.50 35.42
CA GLN A 96 -5.88 -12.59 36.28
C GLN A 96 -4.73 -13.43 36.84
N ALA A 97 -3.63 -13.59 36.09
CA ALA A 97 -2.45 -14.29 36.57
C ALA A 97 -1.76 -13.51 37.71
N VAL A 98 -1.67 -12.18 37.60
CA VAL A 98 -1.16 -11.31 38.68
C VAL A 98 -2.05 -11.43 39.92
N GLN A 99 -3.38 -11.39 39.76
CA GLN A 99 -4.29 -11.55 40.88
C GLN A 99 -4.07 -12.89 41.59
N ARG A 100 -4.08 -14.01 40.85
CA ARG A 100 -3.87 -15.35 41.43
C ARG A 100 -2.51 -15.50 42.11
N ALA A 101 -1.45 -14.94 41.51
CA ALA A 101 -0.12 -14.99 42.10
C ALA A 101 -0.02 -14.11 43.37
N THR A 102 -0.77 -13.01 43.43
CA THR A 102 -0.86 -12.15 44.63
C THR A 102 -1.57 -12.90 45.75
N ASP A 103 -2.74 -13.49 45.48
CA ASP A 103 -3.48 -14.28 46.47
C ASP A 103 -2.64 -15.46 46.98
N SER A 104 -1.88 -16.13 46.11
CA SER A 104 -0.98 -17.22 46.49
C SER A 104 0.16 -16.75 47.38
N PHE A 105 0.75 -15.59 47.06
CA PHE A 105 1.81 -14.99 47.88
C PHE A 105 1.30 -14.63 49.28
N GLU A 106 0.14 -13.98 49.37
CA GLU A 106 -0.46 -13.61 50.66
C GLU A 106 -0.75 -14.83 51.53
N ARG A 107 -1.30 -15.91 50.95
CA ARG A 107 -1.57 -17.16 51.68
C ARG A 107 -0.30 -17.85 52.17
N ASN A 108 0.72 -17.95 51.32
CA ASN A 108 2.00 -18.57 51.71
C ASN A 108 2.72 -17.75 52.78
N TRP A 109 2.67 -16.43 52.67
CA TRP A 109 3.21 -15.52 53.68
C TRP A 109 2.55 -15.71 55.05
N LEU A 110 1.20 -15.77 55.09
CA LEU A 110 0.45 -15.99 56.32
C LEU A 110 0.80 -17.35 56.95
N ARG A 111 0.83 -18.43 56.15
CA ARG A 111 1.21 -19.77 56.65
C ARG A 111 2.60 -19.82 57.25
N VAL A 112 3.59 -19.16 56.64
CA VAL A 112 4.96 -19.10 57.20
C VAL A 112 4.98 -18.30 58.49
N ARG A 113 4.25 -17.19 58.57
CA ARG A 113 4.13 -16.38 59.80
C ARG A 113 3.50 -17.17 60.94
N ASP A 114 2.51 -17.98 60.63
CA ASP A 114 1.78 -18.80 61.59
C ASP A 114 2.49 -20.14 61.87
N LEU A 115 3.73 -20.34 61.38
CA LEU A 115 4.58 -21.53 61.54
C LEU A 115 4.02 -22.82 60.91
N GLU A 116 3.07 -22.70 59.98
CA GLU A 116 2.40 -23.80 59.28
C GLU A 116 2.93 -24.02 57.84
N GLY A 117 3.85 -23.17 57.38
CA GLY A 117 4.38 -23.17 56.01
C GLY A 117 5.90 -23.16 55.94
N LEU A 118 6.46 -23.56 54.79
CA LEU A 118 7.89 -23.54 54.54
C LEU A 118 8.32 -22.22 53.88
N PRO A 119 9.41 -21.56 54.34
CA PRO A 119 9.90 -20.31 53.73
C PRO A 119 10.14 -20.38 52.21
N ILE A 120 10.46 -21.56 51.69
CA ILE A 120 10.65 -21.77 50.25
C ILE A 120 9.36 -21.57 49.44
N GLU A 121 8.19 -21.89 49.99
CA GLU A 121 6.88 -21.67 49.35
C GLU A 121 6.60 -20.17 49.16
N THR A 122 6.99 -19.36 50.14
CA THR A 122 6.93 -17.89 50.04
C THR A 122 7.87 -17.38 48.95
N LEU A 123 9.12 -17.84 48.92
CA LEU A 123 10.07 -17.44 47.89
C LEU A 123 9.56 -17.79 46.48
N GLN A 124 9.03 -18.99 46.29
CA GLN A 124 8.43 -19.42 45.02
C GLN A 124 7.24 -18.53 44.62
N SER A 125 6.37 -18.19 45.57
CA SER A 125 5.24 -17.29 45.30
C SER A 125 5.65 -15.86 44.95
N ILE A 126 6.73 -15.33 45.56
CA ILE A 126 7.31 -14.04 45.18
C ILE A 126 7.82 -14.08 43.74
N GLN A 127 8.57 -15.14 43.37
CA GLN A 127 9.08 -15.32 42.02
C GLN A 127 7.94 -15.44 40.99
N ALA A 128 6.88 -16.19 41.34
CA ALA A 128 5.69 -16.33 40.49
C ALA A 128 4.95 -14.99 40.31
N LEU A 129 4.79 -14.21 41.39
CA LEU A 129 4.16 -12.89 41.34
C LEU A 129 4.98 -11.90 40.49
N ASP A 130 6.29 -11.88 40.68
CA ASP A 130 7.22 -11.06 39.91
C ASP A 130 7.20 -11.43 38.41
N GLN A 131 7.18 -12.73 38.09
CA GLN A 131 6.99 -13.19 36.72
C GLN A 131 5.63 -12.75 36.15
N ALA A 132 4.52 -12.95 36.87
CA ALA A 132 3.19 -12.58 36.42
C ALA A 132 3.09 -11.07 36.13
N ARG A 133 3.67 -10.23 36.99
CA ARG A 133 3.70 -8.76 36.81
C ARG A 133 4.49 -8.37 35.56
N ARG A 134 5.64 -9.01 35.30
CA ARG A 134 6.40 -8.79 34.07
C ARG A 134 5.61 -9.18 32.83
N GLU A 135 4.94 -10.33 32.84
CA GLU A 135 4.12 -10.75 31.70
C GLU A 135 2.94 -9.80 31.45
N TYR A 136 2.31 -9.28 32.51
CA TYR A 136 1.27 -8.27 32.40
C TYR A 136 1.78 -6.98 31.73
N LEU A 137 2.93 -6.48 32.19
CA LEU A 137 3.57 -5.31 31.57
C LEU A 137 3.92 -5.56 30.10
N ARG A 138 4.45 -6.74 29.76
CA ARG A 138 4.72 -7.11 28.36
C ARG A 138 3.44 -7.17 27.53
N ALA A 139 2.35 -7.71 28.07
CA ALA A 139 1.07 -7.77 27.36
C ALA A 139 0.52 -6.37 27.02
N ILE A 140 0.67 -5.40 27.93
CA ILE A 140 0.30 -3.99 27.67
C ILE A 140 1.19 -3.40 26.58
N VAL A 141 2.51 -3.59 26.66
CA VAL A 141 3.45 -3.08 25.65
C VAL A 141 3.16 -3.68 24.26
N ASP A 142 2.93 -4.99 24.19
CA ASP A 142 2.58 -5.70 22.95
C ASP A 142 1.26 -5.19 22.36
N TYR A 143 0.26 -4.93 23.21
CA TYR A 143 -1.01 -4.34 22.79
C TYR A 143 -0.83 -2.93 22.23
N ASN A 144 -0.08 -2.07 22.92
CA ASN A 144 0.20 -0.71 22.46
C ASN A 144 0.93 -0.74 21.11
N ALA A 145 1.96 -1.59 20.98
CA ALA A 145 2.68 -1.76 19.73
C ALA A 145 1.79 -2.30 18.59
N ALA A 146 0.80 -3.15 18.90
CA ALA A 146 -0.19 -3.61 17.92
C ALA A 146 -1.16 -2.48 17.52
N GLN A 147 -1.62 -1.66 18.48
CA GLN A 147 -2.47 -0.50 18.19
C GLN A 147 -1.75 0.51 17.29
N PHE A 148 -0.49 0.84 17.58
CA PHE A 148 0.29 1.74 16.72
C PHE A 148 0.47 1.19 15.31
N ARG A 149 0.64 -0.13 15.15
CA ARG A 149 0.74 -0.77 13.83
C ARG A 149 -0.57 -0.74 13.05
N LEU A 150 -1.72 -0.79 13.71
CA LEU A 150 -3.04 -0.67 13.06
C LEU A 150 -3.35 0.77 12.63
N GLN A 151 -2.88 1.76 13.39
CA GLN A 151 -3.14 3.18 13.11
C GLN A 151 -2.21 3.79 12.04
N ARG A 152 -1.17 3.05 11.63
CA ARG A 152 -0.20 3.47 10.63
C ARG A 152 -0.63 3.04 9.23
#